data_AF-A0A2J8KRV0-F1
#
_entry.id   AF-A0A2J8KRV0-F1
#
_cell.length_a   1.000
_cell.length_b   1.000
_cell.length_c   1.000
_cell.angle_alpha   90.00
_cell.angle_beta   90.00
_cell.angle_gamma   90.00
#
_symmetry.space_group_name_H-M   'P 1'
#
loop_
_entity.id
_entity.type
_entity.pdbx_description
1 polymer ?
#
loop_
_entity_poly.entity_id
_entity_poly.type
_entity_poly.pdbx_seq_one_letter_code
_entity_poly.pdbx_strand_id
1 'polypeptide(L)'
;MRTGGYLEGSILIPDAILGLEEVRLTPSMRNRSGAVWSRASVPFSAWEVEVQMRVTGLGRRGAQGMALWYTRGRGHVGSVLGGLASWDGIGIFFDSLAEDTQDSPAIRV
;
A
#
# COMPACT_ATOMS: atom_id res chain seq x y z
N MET A 1 -21.02 -7.79 1.06
CA MET A 1 -21.16 -8.23 -0.35
C MET A 1 -19.83 -8.85 -0.76
N ARG A 2 -19.74 -10.18 -0.87
CA ARG A 2 -18.51 -10.88 -1.26
C ARG A 2 -18.32 -10.75 -2.77
N THR A 3 -17.36 -9.95 -3.22
CA THR A 3 -16.84 -10.03 -4.59
C THR A 3 -15.61 -10.93 -4.58
N GLY A 4 -15.86 -12.23 -4.79
CA GLY A 4 -14.82 -13.13 -5.29
C GLY A 4 -14.63 -12.86 -6.77
N GLY A 5 -13.41 -12.56 -7.19
CA GLY A 5 -13.09 -12.30 -8.59
C GLY A 5 -11.71 -11.66 -8.68
N TYR A 6 -10.78 -12.41 -9.27
CA TYR A 6 -9.44 -11.99 -9.63
C TYR A 6 -9.40 -10.56 -10.16
N LEU A 7 -8.28 -9.87 -9.91
CA LEU A 7 -7.98 -8.45 -10.11
C LEU A 7 -8.06 -7.94 -11.57
N GLU A 8 -9.11 -8.31 -12.31
CA GLU A 8 -9.67 -7.72 -13.52
C GLU A 8 -10.10 -6.27 -13.22
N GLY A 9 -9.12 -5.42 -12.95
CA GLY A 9 -9.40 -4.05 -12.54
C GLY A 9 -8.21 -3.32 -11.94
N SER A 10 -7.02 -3.91 -11.82
CA SER A 10 -5.89 -3.25 -11.16
C SER A 10 -4.84 -2.73 -12.12
N ILE A 11 -4.16 -1.63 -11.77
CA ILE A 11 -2.92 -1.15 -12.38
C ILE A 11 -1.78 -1.48 -11.43
N LEU A 12 -0.79 -2.20 -11.95
CA LEU A 12 0.44 -2.50 -11.22
C LEU A 12 1.48 -1.44 -11.52
N ILE A 13 2.08 -0.94 -10.46
CA ILE A 13 3.25 -0.08 -10.47
C ILE A 13 4.48 -0.99 -10.28
N PRO A 14 5.69 -0.63 -10.80
CA PRO A 14 6.91 -1.44 -10.73
C PRO A 14 7.12 -2.16 -9.39
N ASP A 15 7.76 -3.34 -9.44
CA ASP A 15 7.96 -4.30 -8.32
C ASP A 15 6.73 -5.06 -7.80
N ALA A 16 5.49 -4.66 -8.12
CA ALA A 16 4.31 -5.43 -7.74
C ALA A 16 4.19 -6.72 -8.58
N ILE A 17 4.15 -7.88 -7.91
CA ILE A 17 4.07 -9.21 -8.53
C ILE A 17 2.72 -9.83 -8.20
N LEU A 18 1.98 -10.23 -9.23
CA LEU A 18 0.74 -10.98 -9.06
C LEU A 18 1.05 -12.47 -8.81
N GLY A 19 0.54 -12.98 -7.68
CA GLY A 19 0.44 -14.41 -7.41
C GLY A 19 -1.00 -14.91 -7.62
N LEU A 20 -1.19 -16.22 -7.42
CA LEU A 20 -2.51 -16.85 -7.48
C LEU A 20 -3.38 -16.49 -6.26
N GLU A 21 -2.76 -16.32 -5.09
CA GLU A 21 -3.47 -16.10 -3.82
C GLU A 21 -3.21 -14.71 -3.21
N GLU A 22 -2.05 -14.12 -3.51
CA GLU A 22 -1.63 -12.83 -2.96
C GLU A 22 -1.05 -11.93 -4.05
N VAL A 23 -1.10 -10.62 -3.83
CA VAL A 23 -0.29 -9.66 -4.57
C VAL A 23 0.88 -9.26 -3.70
N ARG A 24 2.09 -9.49 -4.19
CA ARG A 24 3.31 -9.05 -3.53
C ARG A 24 3.66 -7.65 -4.01
N LEU A 25 3.45 -6.64 -3.16
CA LEU A 25 3.76 -5.25 -3.50
C LEU A 25 5.26 -5.03 -3.71
N THR A 26 6.10 -5.60 -2.84
CA THR A 26 7.56 -5.51 -2.93
C THR A 26 8.22 -6.80 -2.46
N PRO A 27 9.30 -7.26 -3.09
CA PRO A 27 10.16 -8.29 -2.51
C PRO A 27 10.97 -7.72 -1.33
N SER A 28 11.51 -8.59 -0.46
CA SER A 28 12.38 -8.21 0.66
C SER A 28 13.79 -7.80 0.20
N MET A 29 13.87 -6.82 -0.70
CA MET A 29 15.10 -6.22 -1.22
C MET A 29 15.10 -4.72 -0.94
N ARG A 30 16.29 -4.12 -0.80
CA ARG A 30 16.43 -2.68 -0.60
C ARG A 30 15.94 -1.89 -1.83
N ASN A 31 15.44 -0.67 -1.58
CA ASN A 31 15.02 0.28 -2.61
C ASN A 31 13.97 -0.29 -3.59
N ARG A 32 12.98 -1.00 -3.05
CA ARG A 32 11.84 -1.50 -3.81
C ARG A 32 10.58 -0.75 -3.42
N SER A 33 9.74 -0.50 -4.40
CA SER A 33 8.49 0.23 -4.21
C SER A 33 7.53 -0.20 -5.28
N GLY A 34 6.48 -0.90 -4.86
CA GLY A 34 5.39 -1.30 -5.73
C GLY A 34 4.05 -0.99 -5.13
N ALA A 35 3.07 -0.87 -6.01
CA ALA A 35 1.74 -0.45 -5.67
C ALA A 35 0.72 -1.06 -6.63
N VAL A 36 -0.50 -1.18 -6.13
CA VAL A 36 -1.66 -1.68 -6.85
C VAL A 36 -2.75 -0.63 -6.70
N TRP A 37 -3.31 -0.18 -7.82
CA TRP A 37 -4.43 0.76 -7.82
C TRP A 37 -5.63 0.17 -8.52
N SER A 38 -6.82 0.40 -7.95
CA SER A 38 -8.06 0.15 -8.67
C SER A 38 -8.15 1.04 -9.92
N ARG A 39 -8.59 0.45 -11.04
CA ARG A 39 -8.96 1.16 -12.26
C ARG A 39 -10.28 1.92 -12.07
N ALA A 40 -11.20 1.35 -11.30
CA ALA A 40 -12.52 1.93 -11.03
C ALA A 40 -12.50 2.82 -9.78
N SER A 41 -13.19 3.95 -9.86
CA SER A 41 -13.45 4.80 -8.69
C SER A 41 -14.57 4.22 -7.83
N VAL A 42 -14.55 4.48 -6.52
CA VAL A 42 -15.63 4.10 -5.61
C VAL A 42 -16.70 5.21 -5.61
N PRO A 43 -17.91 4.98 -6.15
CA PRO A 43 -18.93 6.02 -6.31
C PRO A 43 -19.84 6.20 -5.07
N PHE A 44 -19.58 5.47 -3.99
CA PHE A 44 -20.44 5.43 -2.82
C PHE A 44 -20.03 6.44 -1.75
N SER A 45 -21.01 7.08 -1.13
CA SER A 45 -20.80 8.04 -0.03
C SER A 45 -20.39 7.35 1.28
N ALA A 46 -20.74 6.09 1.45
CA ALA A 46 -20.33 5.24 2.56
C ALA A 46 -19.75 3.95 2.00
N TRP A 47 -18.57 3.57 2.48
CA TRP A 47 -17.83 2.41 2.01
C TRP A 47 -16.98 1.84 3.14
N GLU A 48 -16.61 0.57 3.00
CA GLU A 48 -15.72 -0.16 3.91
C GLU A 48 -14.70 -0.93 3.08
N VAL A 49 -13.46 -1.04 3.56
CA VAL A 49 -12.41 -1.85 2.96
C VAL A 49 -11.85 -2.79 4.02
N GLU A 50 -11.85 -4.08 3.73
CA GLU A 50 -11.17 -5.11 4.52
C GLU A 50 -9.87 -5.51 3.79
N VAL A 51 -8.74 -5.37 4.46
CA VAL A 51 -7.41 -5.72 3.91
C VAL A 51 -6.79 -6.84 4.72
N GLN A 52 -6.56 -7.99 4.08
CA GLN A 52 -5.69 -9.02 4.61
C GLN A 52 -4.27 -8.80 4.09
N MET A 53 -3.34 -8.54 5.02
CA MET A 53 -1.95 -8.23 4.67
C MET A 53 -0.96 -9.07 5.47
N ARG A 54 0.22 -9.26 4.88
CA ARG A 54 1.37 -9.88 5.53
C ARG A 54 2.62 -9.06 5.22
N VAL A 55 3.34 -8.64 6.25
CA VAL A 55 4.65 -7.97 6.12
C VAL A 55 5.72 -8.90 6.68
N THR A 56 6.68 -9.30 5.85
CA THR A 56 7.78 -10.20 6.24
C THR A 56 9.13 -9.68 5.75
N GLY A 57 10.17 -10.02 6.49
CA GLY A 57 11.56 -9.74 6.14
C GLY A 57 12.51 -10.71 6.84
N LEU A 58 13.72 -10.86 6.31
CA LEU A 58 14.74 -11.77 6.86
C LEU A 58 15.38 -11.23 8.16
N GLY A 59 15.26 -9.92 8.43
CA GLY A 59 15.88 -9.26 9.58
C GLY A 59 14.87 -8.86 10.67
N ARG A 60 15.40 -8.42 11.82
CA ARG A 60 14.60 -7.90 12.94
C ARG A 60 14.08 -6.48 12.72
N ARG A 61 14.67 -5.74 11.77
CA ARG A 61 14.31 -4.37 11.42
C ARG A 61 13.62 -4.35 10.06
N GLY A 62 12.39 -3.85 10.01
CA GLY A 62 11.68 -3.54 8.78
C GLY A 62 12.02 -2.13 8.30
N ALA A 63 11.76 -1.88 7.01
CA ALA A 63 11.69 -0.53 6.45
C ALA A 63 11.01 -0.62 5.07
N GLN A 64 10.15 0.32 4.67
CA GLN A 64 9.65 1.50 5.40
C GLN A 64 8.15 1.35 5.75
N GLY A 65 7.50 0.26 5.32
CA GLY A 65 6.09 -0.02 5.60
C GLY A 65 5.23 -0.17 4.34
N MET A 66 3.92 -0.01 4.49
CA MET A 66 2.98 0.09 3.37
C MET A 66 1.98 1.22 3.62
N ALA A 67 1.25 1.62 2.59
CA ALA A 67 0.12 2.53 2.74
C ALA A 67 -1.09 2.06 1.93
N LEU A 68 -2.28 2.31 2.48
CA LEU A 68 -3.56 2.20 1.78
C LEU A 68 -4.05 3.62 1.45
N TRP A 69 -4.50 3.83 0.22
CA TRP A 69 -4.89 5.15 -0.27
C TRP A 69 -6.34 5.16 -0.76
N TYR A 70 -7.06 6.23 -0.42
CA TYR A 70 -8.31 6.61 -1.05
C TYR A 70 -8.22 8.07 -1.49
N THR A 71 -8.02 8.29 -2.80
CA THR A 71 -7.67 9.60 -3.35
C THR A 71 -8.48 9.95 -4.59
N ARG A 72 -8.69 11.25 -4.83
CA ARG A 72 -9.40 11.79 -6.00
C ARG A 72 -8.72 11.42 -7.32
N GLY A 73 -7.39 11.48 -7.34
CA GLY A 73 -6.55 11.04 -8.45
C GLY A 73 -5.75 9.80 -8.08
N ARG A 74 -5.32 9.02 -9.07
CA ARG A 74 -4.38 7.91 -8.83
C ARG A 74 -3.03 8.50 -8.38
N GLY A 75 -2.41 7.90 -7.37
CA GLY A 75 -1.12 8.37 -6.87
C GLY A 75 -0.02 8.27 -7.93
N HIS A 76 0.84 9.29 -8.01
CA HIS A 76 2.08 9.20 -8.78
C HIS A 76 3.06 8.31 -8.00
N VAL A 77 3.59 7.31 -8.70
CA VAL A 77 4.52 6.25 -8.24
C VAL A 77 5.70 6.73 -7.38
N GLY A 78 6.09 8.00 -7.49
CA GLY A 78 7.42 8.47 -7.10
C GLY A 78 7.64 8.77 -5.62
N SER A 79 6.61 8.82 -4.76
CA SER A 79 6.84 9.21 -3.38
C SER A 79 5.73 8.75 -2.43
N VAL A 80 5.72 7.46 -2.13
CA VAL A 80 4.83 6.93 -1.09
C VAL A 80 5.36 7.32 0.31
N LEU A 81 6.64 7.71 0.44
CA LEU A 81 7.31 7.91 1.74
C LEU A 81 8.41 9.01 1.78
N GLY A 82 8.52 9.92 0.81
CA GLY A 82 9.72 10.80 0.74
C GLY A 82 9.63 12.16 0.07
N GLY A 83 8.45 12.74 -0.14
CA GLY A 83 8.34 13.97 -0.92
C GLY A 83 6.89 14.32 -1.24
N LEU A 84 6.59 15.62 -1.11
CA LEU A 84 5.29 16.27 -1.33
C LEU A 84 4.71 15.97 -2.72
N ALA A 85 4.19 14.76 -2.93
CA ALA A 85 3.11 14.60 -3.87
C ALA A 85 1.88 15.17 -3.15
N SER A 86 1.32 16.28 -3.62
CA SER A 86 0.02 16.70 -3.11
C SER A 86 -1.01 15.64 -3.53
N TRP A 87 -1.54 14.88 -2.58
CA TRP A 87 -2.69 14.02 -2.81
C TRP A 87 -3.94 14.65 -2.19
N ASP A 88 -5.09 14.42 -2.84
CA ASP A 88 -6.40 14.84 -2.35
C ASP A 88 -7.14 13.57 -1.93
N GLY A 89 -7.19 13.31 -0.62
CA GLY A 89 -7.81 12.11 -0.04
C GLY A 89 -7.20 11.66 1.28
N ILE A 90 -7.40 10.37 1.59
CA ILE A 90 -6.98 9.72 2.84
C ILE A 90 -5.85 8.73 2.54
N GLY A 91 -4.83 8.71 3.40
CA GLY A 91 -3.76 7.72 3.39
C GLY A 91 -3.65 7.04 4.75
N ILE A 92 -3.71 5.71 4.80
CA ILE A 92 -3.49 4.94 6.03
C ILE A 92 -2.11 4.29 5.92
N PHE A 93 -1.20 4.68 6.78
CA PHE A 93 0.20 4.26 6.76
C PHE A 93 0.45 3.19 7.82
N PHE A 94 1.07 2.09 7.41
CA PHE A 94 1.52 1.00 8.26
C PHE A 94 3.05 1.07 8.33
N ASP A 95 3.56 1.85 9.28
CA ASP A 95 4.98 2.07 9.48
C ASP A 95 5.60 0.92 10.27
N SER A 96 6.58 0.27 9.66
CA SER A 96 7.37 -0.82 10.27
C SER A 96 8.83 -0.44 10.48
N LEU A 97 9.16 0.83 10.24
CA LEU A 97 10.49 1.35 10.42
C LEU A 97 10.94 1.14 11.87
N ALA A 98 12.08 0.48 12.02
CA ALA A 98 12.70 0.23 13.31
C ALA A 98 13.86 1.20 13.52
N GLU A 99 13.54 2.49 13.68
CA GLU A 99 14.46 3.49 14.24
C GLU A 99 14.26 3.56 15.77
N ASP A 100 15.30 3.93 16.54
CA ASP A 100 15.24 4.03 18.02
C ASP A 100 14.31 5.17 18.54
N THR A 101 13.51 5.75 17.66
CA THR A 101 12.47 6.73 17.99
C THR A 101 11.21 6.04 18.46
N GLN A 102 10.63 6.54 19.55
CA GLN A 102 9.50 5.93 20.29
C GLN A 102 8.19 5.78 19.48
N ASP A 103 8.12 6.28 18.25
CA ASP A 103 6.89 6.45 17.48
C ASP A 103 6.67 5.44 16.33
N SER A 104 7.53 4.42 16.19
CA SER A 104 7.38 3.33 15.22
C SER A 104 7.74 1.97 15.86
N PRO A 105 7.05 0.86 15.53
CA PRO A 105 6.02 0.71 14.49
C PRO A 105 4.68 1.36 14.86
N ALA A 106 3.98 1.93 13.87
CA ALA A 106 2.74 2.66 14.08
C ALA A 106 1.78 2.57 12.88
N ILE A 107 0.48 2.76 13.16
CA ILE A 107 -0.54 3.00 12.13
C ILE A 107 -0.96 4.46 12.21
N ARG A 108 -0.92 5.17 11.08
CA ARG A 108 -1.23 6.62 10.99
C ARG A 108 -2.23 6.87 9.87
N VAL A 109 -3.04 7.93 10.00
CA VAL A 109 -4.04 8.37 9.02
C VAL A 109 -3.77 9.83 8.65
#